data_AF-A0A954FN64-F1
#
_entry.id   AF-A0A954FN64-F1
#
_cell.length_a   1.000
_cell.length_b   1.000
_cell.length_c   1.000
_cell.angle_alpha   90.00
_cell.angle_beta   90.00
_cell.angle_gamma   90.00
#
_symmetry.space_group_name_H-M   'P 1'
#
loop_
_entity.id
_entity.type
_entity.pdbx_description
1 polymer ?
#
loop_
_entity_poly.entity_id
_entity_poly.type
_entity_poly.pdbx_seq_one_letter_code
_entity_poly.pdbx_strand_id
1 'polypeptide(L)'
;MLPVLQAAQLSVLQPSVASGAISGNVVKITDGVVKSLLYSTVKQIAIGLGLLACASLGAIGMLQPVESESVESASAFGSTSQTYSDVSWRLVSKDEAVALLNAAAAKSQKNFERIKTWRGVFEMQLEQYFSQDTCVQLWGNKLPSTVKSGLTEQFLGDLTFAFDLAGDSRLYREWDVSSLTVLTLPALDQVTIPDLSPVSRRTYWTSDEFVEFCYKEEPSTLSYVASNPHAKNKKNARRLPSHEGRGSPTSDLIGPTELYWMASPQSSWEELRMYAKAVQSPDSFGIQPGREVSVSRGNRDGTDLIRVATPIGEDQCEIVLAGDDYSLPLRQRVTDMQSGKEASAKSWEWVRIDGTWVPQSLDIFNKQDDVLLWRTHLTARNQELNATLGPETFTFTGLGLEKGDLLVDERAESVFIVGEGGNPTLLSRFNETYDPIRDALVSVAATATSRDFARFFILGNMIILGIILLVVVTKRMRS
;
A
#
# COMPACT_ATOMS: atom_id res chain seq x y z
N MET A 1 -12.97 6.28 39.39
CA MET A 1 -12.60 4.92 38.96
C MET A 1 -11.36 4.99 38.07
N LEU A 2 -10.29 5.56 38.62
CA LEU A 2 -9.10 6.02 37.89
C LEU A 2 -7.74 5.80 38.62
N PRO A 3 -7.56 4.85 39.58
CA PRO A 3 -6.20 4.51 40.02
C PRO A 3 -5.80 3.03 39.84
N VAL A 4 -6.49 2.22 39.04
CA VAL A 4 -6.14 0.79 38.84
C VAL A 4 -5.25 0.54 37.61
N LEU A 5 -5.08 1.53 36.72
CA LEU A 5 -4.28 1.39 35.49
C LEU A 5 -2.80 1.80 35.61
N GLN A 6 -2.37 2.39 36.73
CA GLN A 6 -0.97 2.78 36.94
C GLN A 6 -0.08 1.68 37.56
N ALA A 7 -0.65 0.55 37.99
CA ALA A 7 0.11 -0.53 38.62
C ALA A 7 0.67 -1.58 37.62
N ALA A 8 0.23 -1.58 36.35
CA ALA A 8 0.63 -2.58 35.37
C ALA A 8 1.84 -2.19 34.48
N GLN A 9 2.28 -0.92 34.52
CA GLN A 9 3.38 -0.44 33.66
C GLN A 9 4.76 -0.41 34.34
N LEU A 10 4.86 -0.72 35.64
CA LEU A 10 6.12 -0.61 36.40
C LEU A 10 6.81 -1.95 36.69
N SER A 11 6.30 -3.08 36.19
CA SER A 11 6.88 -4.41 36.45
C SER A 11 7.67 -5.04 35.28
N VAL A 12 7.91 -4.30 34.18
CA VAL A 12 8.62 -4.86 32.99
C VAL A 12 10.07 -4.38 32.85
N LEU A 13 10.56 -3.49 33.73
CA LEU A 13 11.92 -2.96 33.64
C LEU A 13 12.73 -3.24 34.91
N GLN A 14 13.09 -4.51 35.13
CA GLN A 14 14.37 -4.87 35.73
C GLN A 14 14.87 -6.21 35.18
N PRO A 15 16.02 -6.23 34.49
CA PRO A 15 16.91 -7.37 34.53
C PRO A 15 18.11 -7.05 35.41
N SER A 16 18.26 -7.88 36.44
CA SER A 16 19.48 -8.05 37.24
C SER A 16 20.69 -8.36 36.35
N VAL A 17 21.78 -7.69 36.66
CA VAL A 17 23.13 -7.91 36.12
C VAL A 17 23.61 -9.32 36.47
N ALA A 18 23.93 -10.13 35.46
CA ALA A 18 24.92 -11.20 35.56
C ALA A 18 25.71 -11.28 34.25
N SER A 19 27.02 -11.10 34.39
CA SER A 19 28.03 -11.02 33.35
C SER A 19 28.27 -12.33 32.62
N GLY A 20 28.27 -12.30 31.29
CA GLY A 20 28.81 -13.35 30.43
C GLY A 20 29.01 -12.79 29.02
N ALA A 21 30.25 -12.79 28.54
CA ALA A 21 30.72 -12.17 27.30
C ALA A 21 29.72 -12.21 26.12
N ILE A 22 29.15 -11.05 25.77
CA ILE A 22 28.31 -10.87 24.59
C ILE A 22 29.17 -10.30 23.46
N SER A 23 29.33 -11.09 22.41
CA SER A 23 30.05 -10.72 21.19
C SER A 23 29.38 -9.54 20.47
N GLY A 24 30.20 -8.67 19.85
CA GLY A 24 29.76 -7.45 19.15
C GLY A 24 28.77 -7.65 17.98
N ASN A 25 28.40 -8.89 17.66
CA ASN A 25 27.37 -9.21 16.67
C ASN A 25 25.95 -9.14 17.24
N VAL A 26 25.76 -9.39 18.55
CA VAL A 26 24.43 -9.31 19.17
C VAL A 26 23.94 -7.85 19.21
N VAL A 27 24.84 -6.89 19.48
CA VAL A 27 24.52 -5.46 19.51
C VAL A 27 24.11 -4.92 18.12
N LYS A 28 24.68 -5.45 17.03
CA LYS A 28 24.30 -5.06 15.65
C LYS A 28 22.97 -5.67 15.20
N ILE A 29 22.62 -6.85 15.70
CA ILE A 29 21.35 -7.52 15.40
C ILE A 29 20.19 -6.84 16.15
N THR A 30 20.39 -6.46 17.41
CA THR A 30 19.40 -5.64 18.12
C THR A 30 19.26 -4.26 17.49
N ASP A 31 20.33 -3.61 17.03
CA ASP A 31 20.22 -2.26 16.43
C ASP A 31 19.42 -2.27 15.10
N GLY A 32 19.59 -3.29 14.24
CA GLY A 32 18.82 -3.40 12.98
C GLY A 32 17.34 -3.74 13.18
N VAL A 33 17.03 -4.66 14.09
CA VAL A 33 15.64 -5.06 14.42
C VAL A 33 14.93 -3.97 15.20
N VAL A 34 15.62 -3.31 16.14
CA VAL A 34 15.10 -2.16 16.88
C VAL A 34 14.87 -0.99 15.93
N LYS A 35 15.74 -0.72 14.95
CA LYS A 35 15.52 0.34 13.94
C LYS A 35 14.36 0.03 12.99
N SER A 36 14.22 -1.21 12.51
CA SER A 36 13.09 -1.60 11.64
C SER A 36 11.74 -1.55 12.37
N LEU A 37 11.69 -2.07 13.61
CA LEU A 37 10.50 -2.02 14.45
C LEU A 37 10.23 -0.60 14.95
N LEU A 38 11.25 0.20 15.31
CA LEU A 38 11.07 1.63 15.59
C LEU A 38 10.58 2.36 14.34
N TYR A 39 11.09 2.05 13.15
CA TYR A 39 10.68 2.76 11.92
C TYR A 39 9.21 2.51 11.60
N SER A 40 8.77 1.25 11.66
CA SER A 40 7.36 0.89 11.48
C SER A 40 6.48 1.48 12.60
N THR A 41 6.91 1.36 13.86
CA THR A 41 6.14 1.83 15.02
C THR A 41 6.11 3.35 15.11
N VAL A 42 7.21 4.05 14.83
CA VAL A 42 7.29 5.53 14.76
C VAL A 42 6.53 6.05 13.56
N LYS A 43 6.53 5.37 12.41
CA LYS A 43 5.69 5.74 11.26
C LYS A 43 4.20 5.59 11.59
N GLN A 44 3.80 4.50 12.23
CA GLN A 44 2.40 4.30 12.68
C GLN A 44 2.01 5.23 13.84
N ILE A 45 2.93 5.53 14.77
CA ILE A 45 2.73 6.52 15.83
C ILE A 45 2.71 7.93 15.26
N ALA A 46 3.48 8.28 14.24
CA ALA A 46 3.46 9.61 13.60
C ALA A 46 2.18 9.81 12.80
N ILE A 47 1.69 8.78 12.11
CA ILE A 47 0.38 8.78 11.44
C ILE A 47 -0.74 8.86 12.48
N GLY A 48 -0.64 8.07 13.56
CA GLY A 48 -1.59 8.06 14.67
C GLY A 48 -1.60 9.37 15.47
N LEU A 49 -0.44 9.97 15.74
CA LEU A 49 -0.27 11.27 16.40
C LEU A 49 -0.64 12.42 15.48
N GLY A 50 -0.48 12.31 14.15
CA GLY A 50 -1.04 13.26 13.20
C GLY A 50 -2.57 13.29 13.29
N LEU A 51 -3.20 12.12 13.30
CA LEU A 51 -4.65 11.99 13.49
C LEU A 51 -5.12 12.40 14.90
N LEU A 52 -4.35 12.11 15.95
CA LEU A 52 -4.67 12.51 17.32
C LEU A 52 -4.42 14.01 17.57
N ALA A 53 -3.37 14.61 16.98
CA ALA A 53 -3.07 16.04 17.08
C ALA A 53 -4.10 16.89 16.33
N CYS A 54 -4.63 16.41 15.20
CA CYS A 54 -5.80 17.01 14.55
C CYS A 54 -7.07 16.93 15.42
N ALA A 55 -7.18 15.96 16.33
CA ALA A 55 -8.31 15.85 17.26
C ALA A 55 -8.07 16.58 18.60
N SER A 56 -6.82 16.83 19.02
CA SER A 56 -6.49 17.38 20.34
C SER A 56 -5.98 18.83 20.33
N LEU A 57 -5.57 19.40 19.20
CA LEU A 57 -5.17 20.82 19.11
C LEU A 57 -6.36 21.80 19.01
N GLY A 58 -7.60 21.29 18.97
CA GLY A 58 -8.82 22.09 19.18
C GLY A 58 -9.02 22.59 20.62
N ALA A 59 -8.11 22.28 21.55
CA ALA A 59 -8.16 22.79 22.91
C ALA A 59 -6.76 22.92 23.51
N ILE A 60 -6.06 24.02 23.20
CA ILE A 60 -5.20 24.82 24.12
C ILE A 60 -4.50 25.89 23.25
N GLY A 61 -4.80 27.15 23.54
CA GLY A 61 -4.30 28.29 22.80
C GLY A 61 -2.89 28.77 23.18
N MET A 62 -2.48 29.78 22.41
CA MET A 62 -1.32 30.66 22.53
C MET A 62 0.01 30.15 21.96
N LEU A 63 0.27 30.50 20.70
CA LEU A 63 1.61 30.86 20.23
C LEU A 63 1.53 32.09 19.30
N GLN A 64 2.57 32.92 19.40
CA GLN A 64 2.72 34.23 18.78
C GLN A 64 2.76 34.14 17.24
N PRO A 65 2.39 35.23 16.53
CA PRO A 65 2.54 35.29 15.09
C PRO A 65 4.03 35.24 14.72
N VAL A 66 4.46 34.13 14.14
CA VAL A 66 5.67 34.11 13.32
C VAL A 66 5.28 34.78 12.03
N GLU A 67 5.96 35.88 11.67
CA GLU A 67 5.87 36.46 10.32
C GLU A 67 6.41 35.41 9.33
N SER A 68 5.52 34.57 8.80
CA SER A 68 5.83 33.69 7.69
C SER A 68 5.81 34.52 6.41
N GLU A 69 6.99 34.76 5.83
CA GLU A 69 7.06 35.09 4.41
C GLU A 69 6.28 34.02 3.64
N SER A 70 5.27 34.43 2.88
CA SER A 70 4.48 33.53 2.04
C SER A 70 5.39 32.94 0.97
N VAL A 71 5.92 31.75 1.22
CA VAL A 71 6.65 30.98 0.21
C VAL A 71 5.62 30.46 -0.79
N GLU A 72 5.53 31.09 -1.95
CA GLU A 72 4.90 30.46 -3.11
C GLU A 72 5.73 29.22 -3.47
N SER A 73 5.29 28.06 -3.00
CA SER A 73 5.79 26.76 -3.43
C SER A 73 5.53 26.61 -4.92
N ALA A 74 6.54 26.94 -5.72
CA ALA A 74 6.54 26.68 -7.16
C ALA A 74 6.60 25.16 -7.37
N SER A 75 5.45 24.52 -7.39
CA SER A 75 5.31 23.20 -8.00
C SER A 75 5.82 23.30 -9.44
N ALA A 76 6.93 22.63 -9.75
CA ALA A 76 7.47 22.55 -11.11
C ALA A 76 6.48 21.91 -12.10
N PHE A 77 5.40 21.32 -11.60
CA PHE A 77 4.36 20.63 -12.37
C PHE A 77 3.13 21.53 -12.50
N GLY A 78 2.81 21.91 -13.74
CA GLY A 78 1.63 22.71 -14.06
C GLY A 78 0.37 22.06 -13.50
N SER A 79 -0.34 22.77 -12.64
CA SER A 79 -1.65 22.33 -12.16
C SER A 79 -2.66 22.55 -13.29
N THR A 80 -3.17 21.48 -13.88
CA THR A 80 -4.35 21.51 -14.77
C THR A 80 -5.64 21.51 -13.93
N SER A 81 -5.65 22.20 -12.79
CA SER A 81 -6.85 22.29 -11.95
C SER A 81 -7.93 23.07 -12.70
N GLN A 82 -8.79 22.35 -13.38
CA GLN A 82 -9.95 22.91 -14.05
C GLN A 82 -10.82 23.55 -12.97
N THR A 83 -10.95 24.89 -13.02
CA THR A 83 -11.86 25.61 -12.15
C THR A 83 -13.26 25.55 -12.73
N TYR A 84 -14.27 25.52 -11.85
CA TYR A 84 -15.69 25.57 -12.19
C TYR A 84 -16.30 26.92 -11.79
N SER A 85 -15.49 27.98 -11.78
CA SER A 85 -15.89 29.34 -11.40
C SER A 85 -16.77 30.02 -12.45
N ASP A 86 -16.73 29.53 -13.69
CA ASP A 86 -17.58 29.93 -14.81
C ASP A 86 -18.98 29.30 -14.78
N VAL A 87 -19.20 28.28 -13.94
CA VAL A 87 -20.48 27.57 -13.85
C VAL A 87 -21.46 28.33 -12.96
N SER A 88 -22.63 28.64 -13.52
CA SER A 88 -23.75 29.19 -12.74
C SER A 88 -24.46 28.06 -11.98
N TRP A 89 -24.31 28.03 -10.66
CA TRP A 89 -24.87 27.00 -9.79
C TRP A 89 -26.26 27.37 -9.28
N ARG A 90 -27.23 26.47 -9.46
CA ARG A 90 -28.58 26.55 -8.89
C ARG A 90 -28.71 25.54 -7.75
N LEU A 91 -28.98 26.01 -6.54
CA LEU A 91 -29.33 25.14 -5.42
C LEU A 91 -30.61 24.36 -5.74
N VAL A 92 -30.63 23.06 -5.45
CA VAL A 92 -31.80 22.21 -5.67
C VAL A 92 -32.60 22.00 -4.39
N SER A 93 -33.87 21.63 -4.52
CA SER A 93 -34.70 21.26 -3.37
C SER A 93 -34.16 20.00 -2.69
N LYS A 94 -34.53 19.78 -1.43
CA LYS A 94 -34.13 18.59 -0.65
C LYS A 94 -34.49 17.28 -1.35
N ASP A 95 -35.71 17.16 -1.87
CA ASP A 95 -36.15 15.95 -2.57
C ASP A 95 -35.40 15.74 -3.89
N GLU A 96 -35.17 16.83 -4.64
CA GLU A 96 -34.36 16.78 -5.87
C GLU A 96 -32.90 16.39 -5.55
N ALA A 97 -32.30 16.93 -4.48
CA ALA A 97 -30.96 16.59 -4.03
C ALA A 97 -30.82 15.09 -3.72
N VAL A 98 -31.74 14.53 -2.94
CA VAL A 98 -31.76 13.10 -2.60
C VAL A 98 -31.91 12.24 -3.86
N ALA A 99 -32.80 12.62 -4.77
CA ALA A 99 -32.99 11.89 -6.02
C ALA A 99 -31.74 11.92 -6.90
N LEU A 100 -31.10 13.09 -7.05
CA LEU A 100 -29.85 13.27 -7.81
C LEU A 100 -28.71 12.43 -7.23
N LEU A 101 -28.48 12.48 -5.92
CA LEU A 101 -27.40 11.74 -5.27
C LEU A 101 -27.58 10.23 -5.38
N ASN A 102 -28.81 9.73 -5.19
CA ASN A 102 -29.10 8.30 -5.36
C ASN A 102 -28.97 7.85 -6.82
N ALA A 103 -29.42 8.67 -7.78
CA ALA A 103 -29.26 8.38 -9.19
C ALA A 103 -27.78 8.36 -9.61
N ALA A 104 -27.00 9.34 -9.15
CA ALA A 104 -25.56 9.41 -9.38
C ALA A 104 -24.83 8.21 -8.78
N ALA A 105 -25.14 7.85 -7.53
CA ALA A 105 -24.61 6.66 -6.87
C ALA A 105 -24.91 5.37 -7.66
N ALA A 106 -26.15 5.20 -8.11
CA ALA A 106 -26.56 4.02 -8.89
C ALA A 106 -25.84 3.94 -10.25
N LYS A 107 -25.67 5.07 -10.95
CA LYS A 107 -24.93 5.15 -12.21
C LYS A 107 -23.44 4.83 -12.02
N SER A 108 -22.80 5.45 -11.03
CA SER A 108 -21.39 5.21 -10.69
C SER A 108 -21.14 3.74 -10.31
N GLN A 109 -21.96 3.17 -9.43
CA GLN A 109 -21.86 1.75 -9.07
C GLN A 109 -22.05 0.84 -10.30
N LYS A 110 -23.08 1.09 -11.11
CA LYS A 110 -23.34 0.30 -12.32
C LYS A 110 -22.20 0.40 -13.33
N ASN A 111 -21.53 1.54 -13.43
CA ASN A 111 -20.33 1.70 -14.24
C ASN A 111 -19.20 0.79 -13.73
N PHE A 112 -18.91 0.84 -12.43
CA PHE A 112 -17.87 0.02 -11.81
C PHE A 112 -18.16 -1.49 -11.92
N GLU A 113 -19.40 -1.93 -11.72
CA GLU A 113 -19.80 -3.34 -11.80
C GLU A 113 -19.64 -3.98 -13.19
N ARG A 114 -19.48 -3.18 -14.25
CA ARG A 114 -19.15 -3.66 -15.60
C ARG A 114 -17.71 -4.16 -15.73
N ILE A 115 -16.86 -3.79 -14.79
CA ILE A 115 -15.47 -4.23 -14.72
C ILE A 115 -15.42 -5.57 -14.00
N LYS A 116 -15.03 -6.62 -14.71
CA LYS A 116 -14.77 -7.97 -14.17
C LYS A 116 -13.29 -8.19 -13.96
N THR A 117 -12.50 -7.81 -14.96
CA THR A 117 -11.05 -7.70 -14.87
C THR A 117 -10.62 -6.35 -15.41
N TRP A 118 -9.48 -5.84 -14.94
CA TRP A 118 -8.90 -4.62 -15.43
C TRP A 118 -7.39 -4.69 -15.30
N ARG A 119 -6.68 -4.46 -16.39
CA ARG A 119 -5.22 -4.32 -16.39
C ARG A 119 -4.81 -3.08 -17.12
N GLY A 120 -3.65 -2.55 -16.77
CA GLY A 120 -3.12 -1.38 -17.43
C GLY A 120 -1.81 -0.90 -16.86
N VAL A 121 -1.36 0.23 -17.39
CA VAL A 121 -0.18 0.96 -16.95
C VAL A 121 -0.53 2.42 -16.81
N PHE A 122 -0.30 2.97 -15.62
CA PHE A 122 -0.24 4.40 -15.38
C PHE A 122 1.22 4.85 -15.39
N GLU A 123 1.52 5.94 -16.08
CA GLU A 123 2.66 6.76 -15.70
C GLU A 123 2.29 7.47 -14.39
N MET A 124 3.14 7.38 -13.38
CA MET A 124 2.89 7.97 -12.09
C MET A 124 4.03 8.89 -11.68
N GLN A 125 3.64 10.02 -11.11
CA GLN A 125 4.50 11.01 -10.49
C GLN A 125 4.08 11.15 -9.04
N LEU A 126 5.02 10.97 -8.12
CA LEU A 126 4.78 11.08 -6.69
C LEU A 126 5.72 12.13 -6.13
N GLU A 127 5.17 13.11 -5.45
CA GLU A 127 5.90 14.15 -4.73
C GLU A 127 5.60 14.00 -3.23
N GLN A 128 6.63 14.02 -2.39
CA GLN A 128 6.50 13.90 -0.94
C GLN A 128 7.42 14.91 -0.25
N TYR A 129 6.85 15.69 0.66
CA TYR A 129 7.59 16.62 1.50
C TYR A 129 7.95 15.99 2.84
N PHE A 130 9.18 16.24 3.25
CA PHE A 130 9.73 15.89 4.54
C PHE A 130 10.17 17.17 5.25
N SER A 131 9.65 17.41 6.45
CA SER A 131 10.14 18.48 7.31
C SER A 131 11.60 18.24 7.67
N GLN A 132 12.34 19.30 8.03
CA GLN A 132 13.74 19.18 8.42
C GLN A 132 13.95 18.15 9.55
N ASP A 133 13.09 18.16 10.56
CA ASP A 133 13.14 17.21 11.67
C ASP A 133 12.96 15.77 11.17
N THR A 134 12.04 15.55 10.24
CA THR A 134 11.84 14.25 9.60
C THR A 134 13.08 13.84 8.81
N CYS A 135 13.67 14.75 8.04
CA CYS A 135 14.92 14.50 7.30
C CYS A 135 16.06 14.07 8.24
N VAL A 136 16.22 14.75 9.36
CA VAL A 136 17.26 14.42 10.36
C VAL A 136 16.98 13.06 11.01
N GLN A 137 15.72 12.73 11.30
CA GLN A 137 15.35 11.42 11.83
C GLN A 137 15.61 10.28 10.83
N LEU A 138 15.28 10.50 9.56
CA LEU A 138 15.41 9.50 8.51
C LEU A 138 16.86 9.26 8.09
N TRP A 139 17.63 10.33 7.87
CA TRP A 139 18.97 10.24 7.26
C TRP A 139 20.11 10.57 8.21
N GLY A 140 19.85 11.24 9.34
CA GLY A 140 20.85 11.55 10.36
C GLY A 140 22.12 12.17 9.78
N ASN A 141 23.25 11.50 9.99
CA ASN A 141 24.56 11.96 9.52
C ASN A 141 24.78 11.81 7.99
N LYS A 142 23.87 11.15 7.26
CA LYS A 142 23.92 11.09 5.79
C LYS A 142 23.33 12.33 5.13
N LEU A 143 22.54 13.12 5.86
CA LEU A 143 21.97 14.35 5.34
C LEU A 143 23.08 15.40 5.12
N PRO A 144 23.23 15.98 3.91
CA PRO A 144 24.24 17.00 3.67
C PRO A 144 24.05 18.21 4.58
N SER A 145 25.13 18.74 5.15
CA SER A 145 25.09 19.88 6.09
C SER A 145 24.58 21.19 5.47
N THR A 146 24.50 21.26 4.14
CA THR A 146 23.89 22.36 3.39
C THR A 146 22.37 22.35 3.46
N VAL A 147 21.74 21.21 3.76
CA VAL A 147 20.29 21.10 3.94
C VAL A 147 19.90 21.65 5.30
N LYS A 148 19.34 22.86 5.30
CA LYS A 148 18.87 23.56 6.51
C LYS A 148 17.35 23.67 6.59
N SER A 149 16.65 23.05 5.65
CA SER A 149 15.21 23.14 5.47
C SER A 149 14.65 21.74 5.17
N GLY A 150 13.33 21.66 5.00
CA GLY A 150 12.69 20.44 4.53
C GLY A 150 13.10 20.07 3.10
N LEU A 151 12.91 18.80 2.76
CA LEU A 151 13.21 18.24 1.45
C LEU A 151 11.93 17.78 0.77
N THR A 152 11.95 17.77 -0.55
CA THR A 152 10.90 17.15 -1.36
C THR A 152 11.51 16.02 -2.19
N GLU A 153 10.94 14.82 -2.08
CA GLU A 153 11.25 13.69 -2.95
C GLU A 153 10.26 13.65 -4.11
N GLN A 154 10.78 13.47 -5.32
CA GLN A 154 10.02 13.33 -6.55
C GLN A 154 10.37 12.00 -7.21
N PHE A 155 9.37 11.14 -7.35
CA PHE A 155 9.47 9.85 -8.02
C PHE A 155 8.74 9.91 -9.34
N LEU A 156 9.33 9.32 -10.38
CA LEU A 156 8.69 9.09 -11.67
C LEU A 156 8.83 7.61 -12.02
N GLY A 157 7.76 7.01 -12.51
CA GLY A 157 7.78 5.61 -12.89
C GLY A 157 6.47 5.12 -13.47
N ASP A 158 6.42 3.81 -13.64
CA ASP A 158 5.27 3.12 -14.20
C ASP A 158 4.59 2.26 -13.14
N LEU A 159 3.30 2.51 -12.95
CA LEU A 159 2.42 1.69 -12.13
C LEU A 159 1.66 0.73 -13.04
N THR A 160 2.17 -0.49 -13.17
CA THR A 160 1.46 -1.58 -13.85
C THR A 160 0.53 -2.26 -12.86
N PHE A 161 -0.68 -2.60 -13.29
CA PHE A 161 -1.64 -3.28 -12.44
C PHE A 161 -2.45 -4.33 -13.19
N ALA A 162 -2.96 -5.30 -12.44
CA ALA A 162 -4.00 -6.22 -12.88
C ALA A 162 -4.95 -6.49 -11.71
N PHE A 163 -6.25 -6.37 -11.96
CA PHE A 163 -7.30 -6.51 -10.99
C PHE A 163 -8.34 -7.51 -11.49
N ASP A 164 -8.68 -8.47 -10.64
CA ASP A 164 -9.67 -9.51 -10.91
C ASP A 164 -10.79 -9.43 -9.87
N LEU A 165 -11.86 -8.71 -10.21
CA LEU A 165 -13.02 -8.59 -9.33
C LEU A 165 -13.82 -9.90 -9.29
N ALA A 166 -13.84 -10.66 -10.38
CA ALA A 166 -14.59 -11.92 -10.48
C ALA A 166 -13.91 -13.07 -9.70
N GLY A 167 -12.59 -13.06 -9.63
CA GLY A 167 -11.75 -14.07 -8.98
C GLY A 167 -11.47 -13.84 -7.50
N ASP A 168 -12.41 -13.27 -6.74
CA ASP A 168 -12.24 -12.91 -5.31
C ASP A 168 -11.39 -11.64 -5.07
N SER A 169 -11.63 -10.61 -5.89
CA SER A 169 -11.02 -9.27 -5.77
C SER A 169 -9.48 -9.27 -5.73
N ARG A 170 -8.81 -10.06 -6.56
CA ARG A 170 -7.34 -10.12 -6.55
C ARG A 170 -6.73 -8.90 -7.20
N LEU A 171 -5.62 -8.41 -6.66
CA LEU A 171 -4.93 -7.22 -7.17
C LEU A 171 -3.43 -7.49 -7.29
N TYR A 172 -2.86 -7.28 -8.45
CA TYR A 172 -1.43 -7.22 -8.72
C TYR A 172 -1.06 -5.77 -9.01
N ARG A 173 0.07 -5.31 -8.47
CA ARG A 173 0.65 -3.99 -8.74
C ARG A 173 2.15 -4.10 -8.89
N GLU A 174 2.71 -3.36 -9.81
CA GLU A 174 4.14 -3.18 -9.99
C GLU A 174 4.42 -1.69 -10.10
N TRP A 175 5.21 -1.17 -9.16
CA TRP A 175 5.72 0.18 -9.19
C TRP A 175 7.18 0.14 -9.64
N ASP A 176 7.40 0.39 -10.93
CA ASP A 176 8.72 0.46 -11.55
C ASP A 176 9.19 1.91 -11.58
N VAL A 177 10.02 2.27 -10.60
CA VAL A 177 10.57 3.62 -10.47
C VAL A 177 11.74 3.80 -11.42
N SER A 178 11.57 4.76 -12.33
CA SER A 178 12.56 5.15 -13.34
C SER A 178 13.52 6.21 -12.82
N SER A 179 13.04 7.14 -11.98
CA SER A 179 13.88 8.17 -11.38
C SER A 179 13.40 8.59 -9.99
N LEU A 180 14.37 9.02 -9.17
CA LEU A 180 14.18 9.71 -7.90
C LEU A 180 15.00 11.01 -7.93
N THR A 181 14.36 12.12 -7.61
CA THR A 181 15.01 13.41 -7.43
C THR A 181 14.67 13.95 -6.05
N VAL A 182 15.66 14.48 -5.34
CA VAL A 182 15.49 15.10 -4.02
C VAL A 182 15.83 16.57 -4.15
N LEU A 183 14.93 17.45 -3.71
CA LEU A 183 15.04 18.90 -3.85
C LEU A 183 15.00 19.58 -2.47
N THR A 184 15.75 20.66 -2.29
CA THR A 184 15.59 21.55 -1.12
C THR A 184 14.35 22.43 -1.25
N LEU A 185 13.75 22.84 -0.14
CA LEU A 185 12.80 23.96 -0.13
C LEU A 185 13.43 25.22 0.50
N PRO A 186 13.05 26.43 0.04
CA PRO A 186 12.21 26.72 -1.13
C PRO A 186 13.00 26.79 -2.45
N ALA A 187 14.32 26.68 -2.42
CA ALA A 187 15.19 26.95 -3.56
C ALA A 187 15.08 25.92 -4.71
N LEU A 188 14.57 24.71 -4.43
CA LEU A 188 14.46 23.59 -5.37
C LEU A 188 15.83 23.14 -5.92
N ASP A 189 16.90 23.29 -5.12
CA ASP A 189 18.21 22.76 -5.48
C ASP A 189 18.23 21.25 -5.31
N GLN A 190 18.78 20.53 -6.29
CA GLN A 190 18.92 19.08 -6.20
C GLN A 190 19.96 18.68 -5.14
N VAL A 191 19.59 17.73 -4.30
CA VAL A 191 20.43 17.15 -3.25
C VAL A 191 20.69 15.68 -3.54
N THR A 192 21.90 15.22 -3.27
CA THR A 192 22.24 13.79 -3.28
C THR A 192 22.35 13.30 -1.84
N ILE A 193 21.55 12.30 -1.48
CA ILE A 193 21.62 11.61 -0.19
C ILE A 193 22.34 10.26 -0.41
N PRO A 194 23.46 10.00 0.29
CA PRO A 194 24.17 8.73 0.18
C PRO A 194 23.27 7.52 0.49
N ASP A 195 23.41 6.47 -0.33
CA ASP A 195 22.65 5.21 -0.24
C ASP A 195 21.13 5.36 -0.41
N LEU A 196 20.63 6.52 -0.84
CA LEU A 196 19.24 6.68 -1.23
C LEU A 196 19.09 6.22 -2.68
N SER A 197 18.21 5.26 -2.92
CA SER A 197 17.93 4.73 -4.26
C SER A 197 16.43 4.55 -4.44
N PRO A 198 15.92 4.73 -5.68
CA PRO A 198 14.52 4.47 -5.96
C PRO A 198 14.19 3.00 -5.67
N VAL A 199 13.09 2.77 -4.94
CA VAL A 199 12.61 1.41 -4.64
C VAL A 199 11.54 1.03 -5.65
N SER A 200 11.83 0.01 -6.45
CA SER A 200 10.82 -0.62 -7.32
C SER A 200 10.31 -1.89 -6.67
N ARG A 201 8.99 -2.08 -6.70
CA ARG A 201 8.35 -3.22 -6.02
C ARG A 201 7.18 -3.77 -6.78
N ARG A 202 6.91 -5.04 -6.53
CA ARG A 202 5.75 -5.78 -7.00
C ARG A 202 4.96 -6.26 -5.80
N THR A 203 3.66 -6.23 -5.92
CA THR A 203 2.76 -6.77 -4.91
C THR A 203 1.65 -7.56 -5.56
N TYR A 204 1.15 -8.56 -4.83
CA TYR A 204 -0.20 -9.02 -5.08
C TYR A 204 -0.97 -9.15 -3.77
N TRP A 205 -2.28 -9.01 -3.89
CA TRP A 205 -3.24 -9.09 -2.81
C TRP A 205 -4.36 -10.03 -3.20
N THR A 206 -4.77 -10.85 -2.23
CA THR A 206 -5.94 -11.72 -2.25
C THR A 206 -6.66 -11.61 -0.91
N SER A 207 -7.85 -12.19 -0.80
CA SER A 207 -8.57 -12.32 0.47
C SER A 207 -7.75 -13.03 1.56
N ASP A 208 -6.85 -13.94 1.19
CA ASP A 208 -6.06 -14.75 2.10
C ASP A 208 -4.70 -14.15 2.43
N GLU A 209 -4.03 -13.49 1.49
CA GLU A 209 -2.66 -13.03 1.66
C GLU A 209 -2.34 -11.73 0.91
N PHE A 210 -1.36 -10.99 1.44
CA PHE A 210 -0.69 -9.88 0.78
C PHE A 210 0.79 -10.21 0.66
N VAL A 211 1.37 -10.07 -0.53
CA VAL A 211 2.79 -10.36 -0.75
C VAL A 211 3.45 -9.16 -1.44
N GLU A 212 4.59 -8.73 -0.89
CA GLU A 212 5.40 -7.62 -1.38
C GLU A 212 6.81 -8.09 -1.76
N PHE A 213 7.33 -7.58 -2.86
CA PHE A 213 8.66 -7.92 -3.37
C PHE A 213 9.37 -6.70 -3.98
N CYS A 214 10.43 -6.22 -3.33
CA CYS A 214 11.31 -5.16 -3.84
C CYS A 214 12.34 -5.73 -4.82
N TYR A 215 11.94 -5.93 -6.08
CA TYR A 215 12.67 -6.75 -7.05
C TYR A 215 14.00 -6.16 -7.57
N LYS A 216 14.22 -4.85 -7.40
CA LYS A 216 15.48 -4.17 -7.76
C LYS A 216 16.46 -4.00 -6.60
N GLU A 217 16.04 -4.32 -5.37
CA GLU A 217 16.96 -4.26 -4.23
C GLU A 217 18.01 -5.37 -4.34
N GLU A 218 19.24 -5.04 -3.94
CA GLU A 218 20.31 -6.03 -3.91
C GLU A 218 19.96 -7.16 -2.92
N PRO A 219 20.12 -8.44 -3.32
CA PRO A 219 19.91 -9.56 -2.43
C PRO A 219 20.74 -9.42 -1.16
N SER A 220 20.07 -9.33 -0.01
CA SER A 220 20.72 -9.26 1.29
C SER A 220 20.44 -10.52 2.09
N THR A 221 21.38 -10.87 2.97
CA THR A 221 21.17 -11.98 3.90
C THR A 221 20.30 -11.49 5.05
N LEU A 222 19.10 -12.06 5.16
CA LEU A 222 18.16 -11.74 6.23
C LEU A 222 18.75 -12.15 7.60
N SER A 223 18.66 -11.27 8.59
CA SER A 223 19.19 -11.49 9.94
C SER A 223 18.62 -12.75 10.59
N TYR A 224 17.34 -13.05 10.37
CA TYR A 224 16.63 -14.20 10.93
C TYR A 224 17.17 -15.56 10.46
N VAL A 225 17.83 -15.60 9.30
CA VAL A 225 18.35 -16.83 8.67
C VAL A 225 19.81 -16.69 8.26
N ALA A 226 20.55 -15.77 8.90
CA ALA A 226 21.94 -15.47 8.54
C ALA A 226 22.89 -16.68 8.69
N SER A 227 22.55 -17.62 9.57
CA SER A 227 23.29 -18.87 9.77
C SER A 227 22.97 -19.94 8.72
N ASN A 228 21.86 -19.83 7.98
CA ASN A 228 21.45 -20.81 7.00
C ASN A 228 22.14 -20.56 5.65
N PRO A 229 22.96 -21.50 5.13
CA PRO A 229 23.70 -21.31 3.87
C PRO A 229 22.79 -21.14 2.66
N HIS A 230 21.57 -21.69 2.68
CA HIS A 230 20.61 -21.57 1.58
C HIS A 230 19.94 -20.19 1.47
N ALA A 231 20.03 -19.37 2.54
CA ALA A 231 19.46 -18.03 2.57
C ALA A 231 20.42 -16.92 2.09
N LYS A 232 21.70 -17.24 1.85
CA LYS A 232 22.71 -16.25 1.51
C LYS A 232 22.50 -15.67 0.13
N ASN A 233 22.49 -14.33 0.05
CA ASN A 233 22.40 -13.54 -1.18
C ASN A 233 21.20 -13.95 -2.06
N LYS A 234 20.05 -14.21 -1.43
CA LYS A 234 18.81 -14.55 -2.12
C LYS A 234 17.88 -13.35 -2.17
N LYS A 235 17.15 -13.22 -3.28
CA LYS A 235 16.02 -12.30 -3.35
C LYS A 235 14.97 -12.80 -2.37
N ASN A 236 14.20 -11.89 -1.80
CA ASN A 236 13.15 -12.26 -0.86
C ASN A 236 11.91 -11.41 -1.07
N ALA A 237 10.75 -12.03 -0.95
CA ALA A 237 9.48 -11.36 -0.78
C ALA A 237 8.98 -11.50 0.65
N ARG A 238 8.10 -10.60 1.06
CA ARG A 238 7.42 -10.63 2.36
C ARG A 238 5.96 -10.95 2.16
N ARG A 239 5.47 -11.98 2.84
CA ARG A 239 4.05 -12.28 2.97
C ARG A 239 3.56 -11.69 4.29
N LEU A 240 2.61 -10.79 4.17
CA LEU A 240 2.00 -10.02 5.23
C LEU A 240 0.53 -10.44 5.41
N PRO A 241 -0.11 -10.10 6.55
CA PRO A 241 -1.56 -10.19 6.70
C PRO A 241 -2.32 -9.51 5.55
N SER A 242 -3.38 -10.15 5.03
CA SER A 242 -4.15 -9.61 3.90
C SER A 242 -4.68 -8.19 4.13
N HIS A 243 -5.04 -7.82 5.37
CA HIS A 243 -5.57 -6.50 5.66
C HIS A 243 -4.55 -5.37 5.41
N GLU A 244 -3.24 -5.64 5.43
CA GLU A 244 -2.21 -4.66 5.10
C GLU A 244 -2.17 -4.33 3.59
N GLY A 245 -2.63 -5.26 2.76
CA GLY A 245 -2.65 -5.09 1.30
C GLY A 245 -3.81 -4.26 0.77
N ARG A 246 -4.82 -3.94 1.60
CA ARG A 246 -6.07 -3.23 1.23
C ARG A 246 -5.89 -1.76 0.79
N GLY A 247 -4.64 -1.32 0.64
CA GLY A 247 -4.28 0.02 0.18
C GLY A 247 -4.43 1.05 1.30
N SER A 248 -3.42 1.92 1.43
CA SER A 248 -3.62 3.24 2.02
C SER A 248 -3.80 4.22 0.86
N PRO A 249 -4.71 5.21 0.93
CA PRO A 249 -4.78 6.28 -0.06
C PRO A 249 -3.48 7.08 -0.16
N THR A 250 -2.64 7.02 0.88
CA THR A 250 -1.29 7.61 0.91
C THR A 250 -0.19 6.63 0.53
N SER A 251 -0.55 5.38 0.19
CA SER A 251 0.42 4.44 -0.34
C SER A 251 0.73 4.80 -1.78
N ASP A 252 2.00 4.72 -2.07
CA ASP A 252 2.64 4.69 -3.37
C ASP A 252 2.20 3.49 -4.25
N LEU A 253 1.16 2.74 -3.84
CA LEU A 253 0.53 1.62 -4.56
C LEU A 253 -0.99 1.82 -4.65
N ILE A 254 -1.43 2.85 -5.35
CA ILE A 254 -2.85 3.08 -5.60
C ILE A 254 -3.41 1.94 -6.45
N GLY A 255 -4.38 1.18 -5.93
CA GLY A 255 -5.09 0.17 -6.70
C GLY A 255 -6.21 0.79 -7.56
N PRO A 256 -6.76 0.01 -8.51
CA PRO A 256 -7.76 0.52 -9.44
C PRO A 256 -9.11 0.83 -8.77
N THR A 257 -9.40 0.18 -7.63
CA THR A 257 -10.63 0.46 -6.86
C THR A 257 -10.57 1.82 -6.18
N GLU A 258 -9.37 2.21 -5.74
CA GLU A 258 -9.07 3.46 -5.06
C GLU A 258 -9.20 4.68 -5.97
N LEU A 259 -9.13 4.45 -7.28
CA LEU A 259 -9.41 5.49 -8.28
C LEU A 259 -10.89 5.90 -8.29
N TYR A 260 -11.80 5.07 -7.76
CA TYR A 260 -13.22 5.40 -7.59
C TYR A 260 -13.57 5.93 -6.19
N TRP A 261 -12.60 6.05 -5.29
CA TRP A 261 -12.82 6.57 -3.94
C TRP A 261 -12.83 8.10 -3.93
N MET A 262 -13.74 8.70 -3.17
CA MET A 262 -13.70 10.14 -2.86
C MET A 262 -13.09 10.34 -1.46
N ALA A 263 -13.53 9.56 -0.48
CA ALA A 263 -12.84 9.37 0.81
C ALA A 263 -12.49 7.89 1.02
N SER A 264 -11.23 7.58 1.36
CA SER A 264 -10.84 6.19 1.66
C SER A 264 -11.44 5.71 3.00
N PRO A 265 -11.88 4.44 3.10
CA PRO A 265 -11.91 3.40 2.07
C PRO A 265 -13.25 3.33 1.31
N GLN A 266 -14.05 4.39 1.31
CA GLN A 266 -15.39 4.41 0.74
C GLN A 266 -15.38 4.69 -0.75
N SER A 267 -16.15 3.88 -1.48
CA SER A 267 -16.39 4.08 -2.90
C SER A 267 -17.23 5.33 -3.12
N SER A 268 -17.06 6.02 -4.26
CA SER A 268 -17.81 7.25 -4.54
C SER A 268 -19.33 7.08 -4.39
N TRP A 269 -19.90 5.96 -4.85
CA TRP A 269 -21.35 5.69 -4.73
C TRP A 269 -21.81 5.43 -3.29
N GLU A 270 -20.94 4.91 -2.41
CA GLU A 270 -21.26 4.72 -0.98
C GLU A 270 -21.35 6.06 -0.29
N GLU A 271 -20.39 6.94 -0.58
CA GLU A 271 -20.33 8.30 -0.04
C GLU A 271 -21.50 9.15 -0.54
N LEU A 272 -21.86 9.07 -1.83
CA LEU A 272 -23.05 9.75 -2.37
C LEU A 272 -24.36 9.31 -1.70
N ARG A 273 -24.48 8.03 -1.35
CA ARG A 273 -25.64 7.53 -0.57
C ARG A 273 -25.62 8.03 0.86
N MET A 274 -24.45 8.17 1.47
CA MET A 274 -24.32 8.79 2.79
C MET A 274 -24.76 10.25 2.73
N TYR A 275 -24.33 11.01 1.72
CA TYR A 275 -24.79 12.39 1.52
C TYR A 275 -26.30 12.47 1.29
N ALA A 276 -26.89 11.55 0.52
CA ALA A 276 -28.34 11.51 0.34
C ALA A 276 -29.08 11.34 1.69
N LYS A 277 -28.59 10.45 2.55
CA LYS A 277 -29.13 10.26 3.90
C LYS A 277 -28.91 11.49 4.79
N ALA A 278 -27.75 12.14 4.71
CA ALA A 278 -27.46 13.36 5.46
C ALA A 278 -28.37 14.52 5.05
N VAL A 279 -28.69 14.65 3.76
CA VAL A 279 -29.70 15.60 3.26
C VAL A 279 -31.09 15.29 3.84
N GLN A 280 -31.47 14.01 3.92
CA GLN A 280 -32.76 13.58 4.50
C GLN A 280 -32.84 13.83 6.01
N SER A 281 -31.79 13.53 6.75
CA SER A 281 -31.76 13.53 8.21
C SER A 281 -30.43 14.09 8.75
N PRO A 282 -30.22 15.43 8.71
CA PRO A 282 -28.95 16.05 9.11
C PRO A 282 -28.50 15.67 10.53
N ASP A 283 -29.45 15.61 11.46
CA ASP A 283 -29.19 15.29 12.87
C ASP A 283 -28.60 13.89 13.10
N SER A 284 -28.82 12.96 12.16
CA SER A 284 -28.36 11.57 12.28
C SER A 284 -26.88 11.38 11.94
N PHE A 285 -26.22 12.41 11.39
CA PHE A 285 -24.83 12.35 10.93
C PHE A 285 -23.88 13.20 11.77
N GLY A 286 -24.33 13.69 12.94
CA GLY A 286 -23.51 14.53 13.81
C GLY A 286 -23.11 15.87 13.18
N ILE A 287 -23.83 16.29 12.13
CA ILE A 287 -23.58 17.56 11.47
C ILE A 287 -24.14 18.67 12.36
N GLN A 288 -23.32 19.68 12.67
CA GLN A 288 -23.73 20.78 13.54
C GLN A 288 -24.90 21.56 12.93
N PRO A 289 -25.85 22.05 13.75
CA PRO A 289 -26.96 22.88 13.27
C PRO A 289 -26.46 24.07 12.42
N GLY A 290 -27.11 24.29 11.26
CA GLY A 290 -26.73 25.36 10.32
C GLY A 290 -25.58 24.99 9.37
N ARG A 291 -25.03 23.79 9.48
CA ARG A 291 -24.06 23.24 8.53
C ARG A 291 -24.76 22.07 7.86
N GLU A 292 -25.17 22.24 6.61
CA GLU A 292 -25.97 21.23 5.91
C GLU A 292 -25.25 20.78 4.64
N VAL A 293 -25.48 19.53 4.24
CA VAL A 293 -25.10 19.08 2.91
C VAL A 293 -25.95 19.83 1.91
N SER A 294 -25.31 20.60 1.03
CA SER A 294 -25.99 21.33 -0.03
C SER A 294 -25.69 20.69 -1.38
N VAL A 295 -26.72 20.57 -2.21
CA VAL A 295 -26.60 20.05 -3.58
C VAL A 295 -27.03 21.13 -4.54
N SER A 296 -26.22 21.40 -5.55
CA SER A 296 -26.50 22.35 -6.62
C SER A 296 -26.36 21.68 -7.98
N ARG A 297 -27.06 22.21 -8.98
CA ARG A 297 -26.87 21.83 -10.39
C ARG A 297 -26.28 23.00 -11.17
N GLY A 298 -25.46 22.67 -12.16
CA GLY A 298 -24.87 23.62 -13.08
C GLY A 298 -24.85 23.05 -14.50
N ASN A 299 -24.52 23.88 -15.46
CA ASN A 299 -24.22 23.43 -16.82
C ASN A 299 -22.93 24.09 -17.30
N ARG A 300 -22.07 23.31 -17.94
CA ARG A 300 -20.86 23.81 -18.59
C ARG A 300 -20.74 23.19 -19.97
N ASP A 301 -20.73 24.01 -21.01
CA ASP A 301 -20.58 23.56 -22.39
C ASP A 301 -21.58 22.45 -22.79
N GLY A 302 -22.81 22.54 -22.29
CA GLY A 302 -23.85 21.53 -22.55
C GLY A 302 -23.83 20.33 -21.60
N THR A 303 -22.79 20.17 -20.77
CA THR A 303 -22.70 19.09 -19.77
C THR A 303 -23.41 19.51 -18.48
N ASP A 304 -24.41 18.74 -18.06
CA ASP A 304 -25.03 18.89 -16.74
C ASP A 304 -24.03 18.51 -15.65
N LEU A 305 -23.98 19.28 -14.57
CA LEU A 305 -23.05 19.08 -13.45
C LEU A 305 -23.83 19.04 -12.14
N ILE A 306 -23.38 18.21 -11.22
CA ILE A 306 -23.89 18.14 -9.85
C ILE A 306 -22.76 18.56 -8.91
N ARG A 307 -23.02 19.53 -8.05
CA ARG A 307 -22.10 19.95 -7.00
C ARG A 307 -22.66 19.58 -5.63
N VAL A 308 -21.87 18.87 -4.84
CA VAL A 308 -22.18 18.51 -3.45
C VAL A 308 -21.20 19.26 -2.56
N ALA A 309 -21.69 20.08 -1.64
CA ALA A 309 -20.86 20.75 -0.65
C ALA A 309 -21.26 20.29 0.75
N THR A 310 -20.30 19.71 1.47
CA THR A 310 -20.47 19.08 2.77
C THR A 310 -19.49 19.69 3.79
N PRO A 311 -19.96 20.17 4.95
CA PRO A 311 -19.08 20.58 6.04
C PRO A 311 -18.47 19.35 6.74
N ILE A 312 -17.17 19.37 6.99
CA ILE A 312 -16.40 18.34 7.71
C ILE A 312 -15.53 19.03 8.76
N GLY A 313 -15.96 19.05 10.03
CA GLY A 313 -15.20 19.74 11.08
C GLY A 313 -15.07 21.24 10.78
N GLU A 314 -13.86 21.76 10.67
CA GLU A 314 -13.60 23.16 10.28
C GLU A 314 -13.41 23.35 8.77
N ASP A 315 -13.53 22.28 8.00
CA ASP A 315 -13.35 22.25 6.55
C ASP A 315 -14.67 22.09 5.77
N GLN A 316 -14.66 22.55 4.53
CA GLN A 316 -15.72 22.31 3.55
C GLN A 316 -15.17 21.40 2.46
N CYS A 317 -15.80 20.24 2.29
CA CYS A 317 -15.57 19.36 1.16
C CYS A 317 -16.56 19.70 0.05
N GLU A 318 -16.06 20.02 -1.15
CA GLU A 318 -16.87 20.23 -2.35
C GLU A 318 -16.53 19.17 -3.39
N ILE A 319 -17.54 18.48 -3.91
CA ILE A 319 -17.43 17.48 -4.96
C ILE A 319 -18.23 17.96 -6.18
N VAL A 320 -17.61 17.90 -7.36
CA VAL A 320 -18.27 18.12 -8.65
C VAL A 320 -18.31 16.80 -9.40
N LEU A 321 -19.51 16.40 -9.80
CA LEU A 321 -19.80 15.19 -10.58
C LEU A 321 -20.32 15.59 -11.96
N ALA A 322 -20.09 14.74 -12.96
CA ALA A 322 -20.88 14.80 -14.18
C ALA A 322 -22.36 14.46 -13.90
N GLY A 323 -23.31 15.18 -14.48
CA GLY A 323 -24.75 14.95 -14.31
C GLY A 323 -25.34 13.92 -15.29
N ASP A 324 -24.59 13.59 -16.33
CA ASP A 324 -24.98 12.76 -17.47
C ASP A 324 -24.90 11.24 -17.17
N ASP A 325 -24.66 10.42 -18.20
CA ASP A 325 -24.83 8.96 -18.17
C ASP A 325 -23.98 8.23 -17.13
N TYR A 326 -22.87 8.81 -16.66
CA TYR A 326 -21.91 8.09 -15.81
C TYR A 326 -21.84 8.58 -14.37
N SER A 327 -22.15 9.85 -14.11
CA SER A 327 -22.16 10.46 -12.78
C SER A 327 -20.94 10.15 -11.90
N LEU A 328 -19.75 10.23 -12.50
CA LEU A 328 -18.48 10.05 -11.81
C LEU A 328 -17.92 11.41 -11.34
N PRO A 329 -17.10 11.42 -10.28
CA PRO A 329 -16.46 12.63 -9.79
C PRO A 329 -15.47 13.18 -10.81
N LEU A 330 -15.55 14.49 -11.04
CA LEU A 330 -14.59 15.25 -11.84
C LEU A 330 -13.58 15.98 -10.95
N ARG A 331 -14.04 16.46 -9.80
CA ARG A 331 -13.22 17.14 -8.80
C ARG A 331 -13.78 16.95 -7.40
N GLN A 332 -12.89 16.88 -6.45
CA GLN A 332 -13.15 17.01 -5.02
C GLN A 332 -12.11 17.97 -4.45
N ARG A 333 -12.53 18.87 -3.58
CA ARG A 333 -11.61 19.76 -2.84
C ARG A 333 -12.06 19.89 -1.40
N VAL A 334 -11.09 20.02 -0.50
CA VAL A 334 -11.30 20.32 0.90
C VAL A 334 -10.68 21.68 1.18
N THR A 335 -11.48 22.59 1.71
CA THR A 335 -11.09 23.98 1.97
C THR A 335 -11.37 24.31 3.42
N ASP A 336 -10.38 24.87 4.12
CA ASP A 336 -10.57 25.38 5.47
C ASP A 336 -11.54 26.58 5.43
N MET A 337 -12.63 26.52 6.19
CA MET A 337 -13.68 27.56 6.09
C MET A 337 -13.28 28.90 6.70
N GLN A 338 -12.28 28.94 7.59
CA GLN A 338 -11.86 30.20 8.23
C GLN A 338 -10.93 31.01 7.31
N SER A 339 -9.94 30.34 6.74
CA SER A 339 -8.90 30.91 5.87
C SER A 339 -9.29 30.89 4.39
N GLY A 340 -10.21 30.02 3.99
CA GLY A 340 -10.56 29.79 2.58
C GLY A 340 -9.47 29.08 1.78
N LYS A 341 -8.41 28.57 2.43
CA LYS A 341 -7.30 27.89 1.76
C LYS A 341 -7.63 26.43 1.47
N GLU A 342 -7.21 25.96 0.29
CA GLU A 342 -7.41 24.57 -0.14
C GLU A 342 -6.38 23.65 0.53
N ALA A 343 -6.86 22.79 1.44
CA ALA A 343 -6.04 21.83 2.18
C ALA A 343 -5.78 20.54 1.37
N SER A 344 -6.72 20.14 0.50
CA SER A 344 -6.50 19.02 -0.41
C SER A 344 -7.41 19.10 -1.62
N ALA A 345 -7.01 18.46 -2.72
CA ALA A 345 -7.88 18.25 -3.84
C ALA A 345 -7.59 16.92 -4.55
N LYS A 346 -8.62 16.42 -5.23
CA LYS A 346 -8.58 15.26 -6.11
C LYS A 346 -9.29 15.61 -7.41
N SER A 347 -8.68 15.38 -8.55
CA SER A 347 -9.23 15.67 -9.87
C SER A 347 -9.09 14.48 -10.79
N TRP A 348 -10.14 14.18 -11.56
CA TRP A 348 -10.18 13.03 -12.45
C TRP A 348 -10.46 13.49 -13.88
N GLU A 349 -9.81 12.82 -14.82
CA GLU A 349 -10.25 12.79 -16.22
C GLU A 349 -10.67 11.36 -16.55
N TRP A 350 -11.75 11.20 -17.33
CA TRP A 350 -12.32 9.90 -17.63
C TRP A 350 -12.25 9.60 -19.12
N VAL A 351 -11.99 8.34 -19.46
CA VAL A 351 -12.08 7.80 -20.81
C VAL A 351 -13.07 6.65 -20.84
N ARG A 352 -13.71 6.43 -21.99
CA ARG A 352 -14.66 5.34 -22.17
C ARG A 352 -14.03 4.20 -22.97
N ILE A 353 -13.97 3.01 -22.38
CA ILE A 353 -13.47 1.77 -22.98
C ILE A 353 -14.60 0.74 -22.94
N ASP A 354 -15.00 0.21 -24.10
CA ASP A 354 -16.07 -0.79 -24.23
C ASP A 354 -17.35 -0.45 -23.45
N GLY A 355 -17.74 0.82 -23.51
CA GLY A 355 -18.96 1.30 -22.85
C GLY A 355 -18.83 1.57 -21.35
N THR A 356 -17.66 1.35 -20.75
CA THR A 356 -17.35 1.58 -19.33
C THR A 356 -16.40 2.76 -19.19
N TRP A 357 -16.69 3.66 -18.26
CA TRP A 357 -15.83 4.79 -17.96
C TRP A 357 -14.75 4.37 -16.97
N VAL A 358 -13.50 4.69 -17.26
CA VAL A 358 -12.35 4.46 -16.39
C VAL A 358 -11.48 5.71 -16.32
N PRO A 359 -10.71 5.92 -15.24
CA PRO A 359 -9.83 7.07 -15.10
C PRO A 359 -8.76 7.06 -16.19
N GLN A 360 -8.67 8.15 -16.93
CA GLN A 360 -7.58 8.45 -17.85
C GLN A 360 -6.44 9.16 -17.14
N SER A 361 -6.77 10.08 -16.24
CA SER A 361 -5.79 10.73 -15.36
C SER A 361 -6.39 10.97 -13.98
N LEU A 362 -5.51 11.05 -12.98
CA LEU A 362 -5.86 11.37 -11.61
C LEU A 362 -4.78 12.25 -11.00
N ASP A 363 -5.17 13.39 -10.44
CA ASP A 363 -4.28 14.23 -9.65
C ASP A 363 -4.83 14.36 -8.23
N ILE A 364 -4.03 14.01 -7.24
CA ILE A 364 -4.38 14.13 -5.82
C ILE A 364 -3.26 14.86 -5.11
N PHE A 365 -3.60 15.82 -4.25
CA PHE A 365 -2.62 16.42 -3.37
C PHE A 365 -3.19 16.76 -2.00
N ASN A 366 -2.30 16.91 -1.04
CA ASN A 366 -2.57 17.42 0.28
C ASN A 366 -1.56 18.53 0.65
N LYS A 367 -2.06 19.58 1.29
CA LYS A 367 -1.31 20.74 1.74
C LYS A 367 -1.60 21.02 3.20
N GLN A 368 -0.60 21.56 3.88
CA GLN A 368 -0.75 22.16 5.19
C GLN A 368 -0.07 23.52 5.18
N ASP A 369 -0.80 24.58 5.51
CA ASP A 369 -0.28 25.95 5.55
C ASP A 369 0.46 26.37 4.26
N ASP A 370 -0.15 26.05 3.10
CA ASP A 370 0.40 26.24 1.74
C ASP A 370 1.62 25.38 1.38
N VAL A 371 2.13 24.56 2.30
CA VAL A 371 3.18 23.57 2.04
C VAL A 371 2.56 22.32 1.47
N LEU A 372 2.97 21.92 0.26
CA LEU A 372 2.61 20.65 -0.34
C LEU A 372 3.20 19.50 0.48
N LEU A 373 2.36 18.72 1.15
CA LEU A 373 2.80 17.55 1.91
C LEU A 373 3.06 16.35 1.00
N TRP A 374 2.14 16.10 0.06
CA TRP A 374 2.33 15.11 -0.98
C TRP A 374 1.41 15.38 -2.17
N ARG A 375 1.82 14.88 -3.34
CA ARG A 375 1.03 14.86 -4.57
C ARG A 375 1.22 13.54 -5.29
N THR A 376 0.16 12.99 -5.84
CA THR A 376 0.22 11.86 -6.76
C THR A 376 -0.52 12.21 -8.03
N HIS A 377 0.19 12.15 -9.15
CA HIS A 377 -0.38 12.31 -10.48
C HIS A 377 -0.25 11.00 -11.25
N LEU A 378 -1.35 10.51 -11.82
CA LEU A 378 -1.43 9.29 -12.62
C LEU A 378 -1.93 9.67 -14.02
N THR A 379 -1.30 9.14 -15.05
CA THR A 379 -1.77 9.23 -16.44
C THR A 379 -1.77 7.84 -17.09
N ALA A 380 -2.93 7.38 -17.53
CA ALA A 380 -3.08 6.07 -18.13
C ALA A 380 -2.45 6.04 -19.53
N ARG A 381 -1.66 5.00 -19.81
CA ARG A 381 -1.10 4.78 -21.16
C ARG A 381 -1.81 3.64 -21.89
N ASN A 382 -1.97 2.51 -21.21
CA ASN A 382 -2.65 1.34 -21.74
C ASN A 382 -3.65 0.83 -20.70
N GLN A 383 -4.89 0.60 -21.10
CA GLN A 383 -5.93 0.05 -20.23
C GLN A 383 -6.76 -0.96 -21.01
N GLU A 384 -7.02 -2.10 -20.40
CA GLU A 384 -7.85 -3.16 -20.95
C GLU A 384 -8.82 -3.65 -19.90
N LEU A 385 -10.10 -3.75 -20.28
CA LEU A 385 -11.18 -4.20 -19.42
C LEU A 385 -11.65 -5.57 -19.85
N ASN A 386 -12.04 -6.40 -18.88
CA ASN A 386 -12.66 -7.70 -19.09
C ASN A 386 -11.81 -8.68 -19.93
N ALA A 387 -10.51 -8.42 -20.05
CA ALA A 387 -9.54 -9.30 -20.68
C ALA A 387 -9.22 -10.50 -19.77
N THR A 388 -8.89 -11.64 -20.36
CA THR A 388 -8.40 -12.80 -19.60
C THR A 388 -7.05 -12.47 -18.98
N LEU A 389 -6.94 -12.65 -17.66
CA LEU A 389 -5.68 -12.53 -16.93
C LEU A 389 -4.98 -13.89 -16.91
N GLY A 390 -3.64 -13.88 -16.93
CA GLY A 390 -2.84 -15.10 -16.89
C GLY A 390 -2.97 -15.81 -15.53
N PRO A 391 -2.97 -17.15 -15.47
CA PRO A 391 -3.03 -17.88 -14.21
C PRO A 391 -1.86 -17.57 -13.27
N GLU A 392 -0.73 -17.11 -13.82
CA GLU A 392 0.48 -16.74 -13.09
C GLU A 392 0.43 -15.33 -12.47
N THR A 393 -0.52 -14.46 -12.86
CA THR A 393 -0.52 -13.04 -12.44
C THR A 393 -0.54 -12.85 -10.92
N PHE A 394 -1.29 -13.68 -10.19
CA PHE A 394 -1.44 -13.60 -8.73
C PHE A 394 -0.67 -14.73 -8.03
N THR A 395 0.56 -14.99 -8.48
CA THR A 395 1.43 -16.03 -7.95
C THR A 395 2.82 -15.48 -7.63
N PHE A 396 3.64 -16.25 -6.92
CA PHE A 396 5.05 -15.88 -6.71
C PHE A 396 5.82 -15.75 -8.02
N THR A 397 5.50 -16.57 -9.03
CA THR A 397 6.07 -16.44 -10.37
C THR A 397 5.63 -15.13 -11.03
N GLY A 398 4.39 -14.69 -10.84
CA GLY A 398 3.91 -13.38 -11.30
C GLY A 398 4.64 -12.20 -10.66
N LEU A 399 5.07 -12.33 -9.40
CA LEU A 399 5.97 -11.35 -8.76
C LEU A 399 7.39 -11.38 -9.35
N GLY A 400 7.78 -12.44 -10.06
CA GLY A 400 9.14 -12.66 -10.52
C GLY A 400 10.05 -13.30 -9.48
N LEU A 401 9.49 -14.03 -8.52
CA LEU A 401 10.27 -14.92 -7.67
C LEU A 401 10.63 -16.20 -8.41
N GLU A 402 11.88 -16.61 -8.28
CA GLU A 402 12.44 -17.79 -8.93
C GLU A 402 12.65 -18.93 -7.93
N LYS A 403 12.91 -20.13 -8.46
CA LYS A 403 13.28 -21.29 -7.64
C LYS A 403 14.54 -20.97 -6.82
N GLY A 404 14.43 -21.09 -5.51
CA GLY A 404 15.51 -20.80 -4.57
C GLY A 404 15.50 -19.40 -3.98
N ASP A 405 14.59 -18.52 -4.40
CA ASP A 405 14.32 -17.26 -3.70
C ASP A 405 13.59 -17.51 -2.38
N LEU A 406 13.54 -16.50 -1.53
CA LEU A 406 12.96 -16.61 -0.20
C LEU A 406 11.57 -15.96 -0.14
N LEU A 407 10.71 -16.55 0.69
CA LEU A 407 9.46 -15.96 1.11
C LEU A 407 9.50 -15.83 2.63
N VAL A 408 9.54 -14.61 3.14
CA VAL A 408 9.44 -14.29 4.56
C VAL A 408 7.96 -14.19 4.91
N ASP A 409 7.45 -15.14 5.69
CA ASP A 409 6.05 -15.18 6.11
C ASP A 409 5.94 -14.68 7.55
N GLU A 410 5.47 -13.45 7.70
CA GLU A 410 5.33 -12.82 9.02
C GLU A 410 4.14 -13.39 9.81
N ARG A 411 3.17 -13.99 9.13
CA ARG A 411 2.02 -14.63 9.79
C ARG A 411 2.40 -15.97 10.41
N ALA A 412 3.26 -16.70 9.73
CA ALA A 412 3.77 -18.00 10.17
C ALA A 412 5.08 -17.88 10.97
N GLU A 413 5.61 -16.67 11.15
CA GLU A 413 6.91 -16.39 11.75
C GLU A 413 8.02 -17.31 11.18
N SER A 414 8.05 -17.42 9.85
CA SER A 414 8.87 -18.42 9.15
C SER A 414 9.43 -17.88 7.84
N VAL A 415 10.57 -18.42 7.44
CA VAL A 415 11.17 -18.21 6.12
C VAL A 415 11.01 -19.49 5.31
N PHE A 416 10.54 -19.35 4.08
CA PHE A 416 10.38 -20.42 3.11
C PHE A 416 11.32 -20.20 1.93
N ILE A 417 11.72 -21.29 1.27
CA ILE A 417 12.40 -21.26 -0.03
C ILE A 417 11.39 -21.60 -1.13
N VAL A 418 11.35 -20.80 -2.19
CA VAL A 418 10.45 -21.01 -3.33
C VAL A 418 10.92 -22.25 -4.10
N GLY A 419 10.06 -23.26 -4.17
CA GLY A 419 10.30 -24.52 -4.87
C GLY A 419 9.92 -24.48 -6.35
N GLU A 420 9.91 -25.66 -6.97
CA GLU A 420 9.49 -25.82 -8.35
C GLU A 420 7.97 -25.58 -8.50
N GLY A 421 7.59 -24.82 -9.53
CA GLY A 421 6.19 -24.39 -9.71
C GLY A 421 5.71 -23.36 -8.69
N GLY A 422 6.62 -22.69 -7.97
CA GLY A 422 6.29 -21.64 -7.00
C GLY A 422 5.88 -22.14 -5.62
N ASN A 423 5.88 -23.44 -5.35
CA ASN A 423 5.44 -23.96 -4.05
C ASN A 423 6.50 -23.70 -2.96
N PRO A 424 6.20 -22.92 -1.91
CA PRO A 424 7.17 -22.62 -0.85
C PRO A 424 7.42 -23.84 0.03
N THR A 425 8.68 -24.11 0.36
CA THR A 425 9.11 -25.15 1.32
C THR A 425 9.73 -24.48 2.55
N LEU A 426 9.38 -24.92 3.76
CA LEU A 426 9.90 -24.31 4.99
C LEU A 426 11.42 -24.40 5.02
N LEU A 427 12.09 -23.26 5.19
CA LEU A 427 13.54 -23.18 5.35
C LEU A 427 13.93 -23.08 6.83
N SER A 428 13.28 -22.19 7.57
CA SER A 428 13.55 -21.95 9.00
C SER A 428 12.39 -21.22 9.65
N ARG A 429 12.14 -21.44 10.94
CA ARG A 429 11.32 -20.51 11.72
C ARG A 429 12.16 -19.30 12.17
N PHE A 430 11.52 -18.20 12.50
CA PHE A 430 12.21 -17.04 13.06
C PHE A 430 12.92 -17.45 14.36
N ASN A 431 14.16 -16.99 14.54
CA ASN A 431 15.04 -17.30 15.67
C ASN A 431 15.46 -18.77 15.81
N GLU A 432 15.11 -19.66 14.87
CA GLU A 432 15.63 -21.02 14.85
C GLU A 432 17.09 -21.01 14.37
N THR A 433 17.98 -21.66 15.12
CA THR A 433 19.38 -21.77 14.73
C THR A 433 19.52 -22.89 13.70
N TYR A 434 20.18 -22.61 12.57
CA TYR A 434 20.46 -23.61 11.55
C TYR A 434 21.25 -24.80 12.15
N ASP A 435 20.70 -26.01 12.02
CA ASP A 435 21.33 -27.26 12.40
C ASP A 435 21.65 -28.07 11.14
N PRO A 436 22.93 -28.15 10.71
CA PRO A 436 23.32 -28.85 9.50
C PRO A 436 23.08 -30.36 9.58
N ILE A 437 23.05 -30.95 10.79
CA ILE A 437 22.81 -32.39 10.96
C ILE A 437 21.35 -32.69 10.71
N ARG A 438 20.46 -31.87 11.27
CA ARG A 438 19.02 -32.00 11.03
C ARG A 438 18.68 -31.86 9.54
N ASP A 439 19.28 -30.91 8.85
CA ASP A 439 19.03 -30.68 7.42
C ASP A 439 19.57 -31.84 6.55
N ALA A 440 20.74 -32.37 6.89
CA ALA A 440 21.27 -33.59 6.27
C ALA A 440 20.35 -34.80 6.48
N LEU A 441 19.78 -34.96 7.68
CA LEU A 441 18.84 -36.07 7.97
C LEU A 441 17.51 -35.90 7.22
N VAL A 442 16.98 -34.68 7.14
CA VAL A 442 15.73 -34.39 6.41
C VAL A 442 15.91 -34.62 4.91
N SER A 443 17.03 -34.18 4.32
CA SER A 443 17.32 -34.41 2.90
C SER A 443 17.51 -35.90 2.57
N VAL A 444 18.15 -36.67 3.46
CA VAL A 444 18.26 -38.14 3.34
C VAL A 444 16.88 -38.81 3.45
N ALA A 445 16.03 -38.39 4.38
CA ALA A 445 14.68 -38.93 4.52
C ALA A 445 13.81 -38.62 3.28
N ALA A 446 13.87 -37.39 2.76
CA ALA A 446 13.13 -36.98 1.57
C ALA A 446 13.56 -37.78 0.32
N THR A 447 14.86 -37.99 0.14
CA THR A 447 15.39 -38.83 -0.95
C THR A 447 15.04 -40.31 -0.77
N ALA A 448 15.04 -40.84 0.46
CA ALA A 448 14.60 -42.20 0.76
C ALA A 448 13.08 -42.42 0.50
N THR A 449 12.27 -41.37 0.62
CA THR A 449 10.84 -41.41 0.25
C THR A 449 10.56 -41.17 -1.23
N SER A 450 11.58 -40.84 -2.03
CA SER A 450 11.39 -40.68 -3.48
C SER A 450 10.94 -42.00 -4.11
N ARG A 451 10.01 -41.93 -5.07
CA ARG A 451 9.48 -43.10 -5.80
C ARG A 451 10.58 -43.99 -6.37
N ASP A 452 11.72 -43.41 -6.72
CA ASP A 452 12.84 -44.16 -7.28
C ASP A 452 13.62 -44.93 -6.23
N PHE A 453 13.81 -44.39 -5.02
CA PHE A 453 14.38 -45.17 -3.92
C PHE A 453 13.44 -46.32 -3.52
N ALA A 454 12.13 -46.08 -3.45
CA ALA A 454 11.16 -47.13 -3.21
C ALA A 454 11.21 -48.22 -4.31
N ARG A 455 11.36 -47.84 -5.59
CA ARG A 455 11.55 -48.78 -6.70
C ARG A 455 12.85 -49.58 -6.57
N PHE A 456 13.97 -48.93 -6.24
CA PHE A 456 15.25 -49.62 -6.02
C PHE A 456 15.18 -50.57 -4.82
N PHE A 457 14.53 -50.16 -3.74
CA PHE A 457 14.36 -50.99 -2.55
C PHE A 457 13.45 -52.20 -2.83
N ILE A 458 12.34 -52.01 -3.54
CA ILE A 458 11.46 -53.10 -3.99
C ILE A 458 12.21 -54.04 -4.94
N LEU A 459 12.95 -53.50 -5.91
CA LEU A 459 13.73 -54.29 -6.87
C LEU A 459 14.82 -55.10 -6.16
N GLY A 460 15.53 -54.49 -5.21
CA GLY A 460 16.54 -55.17 -4.40
C GLY A 460 15.95 -56.32 -3.58
N ASN A 461 14.81 -56.10 -2.93
CA ASN A 461 14.11 -57.17 -2.20
C ASN A 461 13.60 -58.28 -3.13
N MET A 462 13.10 -57.95 -4.33
CA MET A 462 12.69 -58.93 -5.34
C MET A 462 13.87 -59.81 -5.79
N ILE A 463 15.06 -59.22 -5.98
CA ILE A 463 16.28 -59.96 -6.33
C ILE A 463 16.67 -60.92 -5.20
N ILE A 464 16.68 -60.45 -3.95
CA ILE A 464 17.01 -61.27 -2.78
C ILE A 464 16.03 -62.45 -2.65
N LEU A 465 14.73 -62.18 -2.77
CA LEU A 465 13.69 -63.21 -2.77
C LEU A 465 13.90 -64.23 -3.89
N GLY A 466 14.23 -63.78 -5.10
CA GLY A 466 14.55 -64.66 -6.23
C GLY A 466 15.74 -65.57 -5.95
N ILE A 467 16.81 -65.05 -5.35
CA ILE A 467 17.99 -65.83 -4.95
C ILE A 467 17.63 -66.88 -3.90
N ILE A 468 16.87 -66.50 -2.86
CA ILE A 468 16.41 -67.43 -1.81
C ILE A 468 15.58 -68.55 -2.44
N LEU A 469 14.65 -68.21 -3.34
CA LEU A 469 13.79 -69.19 -4.01
C LEU A 469 14.62 -70.15 -4.88
N LEU A 470 15.59 -69.63 -5.62
CA LEU A 470 16.51 -70.43 -6.45
C LEU A 470 17.30 -71.43 -5.60
N VAL A 471 17.83 -71.00 -4.44
CA VAL A 471 18.56 -71.86 -3.49
C VAL A 471 17.65 -72.95 -2.93
N VAL A 472 16.42 -72.61 -2.55
CA VAL A 472 15.44 -73.58 -2.03
C VAL A 472 15.08 -74.63 -3.08
N VAL A 473 14.81 -74.21 -4.33
CA VAL A 473 14.47 -75.10 -5.45
C VAL A 473 15.65 -76.02 -5.79
N THR A 474 16.85 -75.49 -5.92
CA THR A 474 18.05 -76.30 -6.22
C THR A 474 18.37 -77.30 -5.10
N LYS A 475 18.16 -76.93 -3.84
CA LYS A 475 18.33 -77.86 -2.71
C LYS A 475 17.29 -78.98 -2.75
N ARG A 476 16.04 -78.67 -3.11
CA ARG A 476 14.94 -79.65 -3.21
C ARG A 476 15.05 -80.57 -4.42
N MET A 477 15.70 -80.15 -5.50
CA MET A 477 15.98 -81.02 -6.66
C MET A 477 17.15 -81.99 -6.42
N ARG A 478 18.00 -81.71 -5.42
CA ARG A 478 19.13 -82.57 -5.05
C ARG A 478 18.80 -83.58 -3.94
N SER A 479 17.69 -83.39 -3.24
CA SER A 479 17.08 -84.36 -2.33
C SER A 479 16.07 -85.20 -3.08
#